data_AF-A0A0L6WZ50-F1
#
_entry.id   AF-A0A0L6WZ50-F1
#
_cell.length_a   1.000
_cell.length_b   1.000
_cell.length_c   1.000
_cell.angle_alpha   90.00
_cell.angle_beta   90.00
_cell.angle_gamma   90.00
#
_symmetry.space_group_name_H-M   'P 1'
#
loop_
_entity.id
_entity.type
_entity.pdbx_description
1 polymer ?
#
loop_
_entity_poly.entity_id
_entity_poly.type
_entity_poly.pdbx_seq_one_letter_code
_entity_poly.pdbx_strand_id
1 'polypeptide(L)' 'MPDSEPSSCKVYPLVPKKQDKLNAFLQENLDSGCIHPSKSLMASLVFFIKKKDSLL' A
#
# COMPACT_ATOMS: atom_id res chain seq x y z
N MET A 1 8.38 -22.60 11.03
CA MET A 1 8.78 -23.37 9.85
C MET A 1 9.97 -22.66 9.25
N PRO A 2 11.15 -23.28 9.12
CA PRO A 2 12.23 -22.68 8.38
C PRO A 2 11.83 -22.70 6.89
N ASP A 3 12.09 -21.59 6.20
CA ASP A 3 11.84 -21.37 4.76
C ASP A 3 10.37 -21.16 4.33
N SER A 4 9.76 -20.07 4.81
CA SER A 4 8.65 -19.44 4.07
C SER A 4 9.24 -18.58 2.95
N GLU A 5 9.12 -19.01 1.69
CA GLU A 5 9.50 -18.21 0.53
C GLU A 5 8.69 -16.90 0.48
N PRO A 6 9.30 -15.77 0.11
CA PRO A 6 8.59 -14.52 -0.13
C PRO A 6 7.54 -14.69 -1.22
N SER A 7 6.25 -14.58 -0.87
CA SER A 7 5.20 -14.63 -1.87
C SER A 7 5.21 -13.34 -2.70
N SER A 8 5.43 -13.45 -4.02
CA SER A 8 5.22 -12.32 -4.93
C SER A 8 3.73 -11.94 -4.89
N CYS A 9 3.38 -10.84 -4.21
CA CYS A 9 2.00 -10.37 -4.19
C CYS A 9 1.60 -9.89 -5.59
N LYS A 10 0.58 -10.52 -6.18
CA LYS A 10 0.01 -10.08 -7.46
C LYS A 10 -0.45 -8.64 -7.34
N VAL A 11 -0.11 -7.79 -8.32
CA VAL A 11 -0.62 -6.41 -8.39
C VAL A 11 -2.13 -6.47 -8.62
N TYR A 12 -2.91 -6.03 -7.63
CA TYR A 12 -4.37 -6.00 -7.74
C TYR A 12 -4.81 -4.80 -8.59
N PRO A 13 -5.66 -4.98 -9.62
CA PRO A 13 -6.15 -3.87 -10.42
C PRO A 13 -6.95 -2.89 -9.56
N LEU A 14 -6.48 -1.65 -9.47
CA LEU A 14 -7.18 -0.56 -8.77
C LEU A 14 -7.95 0.29 -9.78
N VAL A 15 -9.16 0.70 -9.40
CA VAL A 15 -9.92 1.72 -10.15
C VAL A 15 -9.09 3.01 -10.18
N PRO A 16 -9.02 3.76 -11.31
CA PRO A 16 -8.11 4.91 -11.45
C PRO A 16 -8.17 5.90 -10.27
N LYS A 17 -9.37 6.27 -9.81
CA LYS A 17 -9.56 7.16 -8.65
C LYS A 17 -8.92 6.66 -7.35
N LYS A 18 -8.89 5.34 -7.14
CA LYS A 18 -8.24 4.72 -5.96
C LYS A 18 -6.71 4.72 -6.12
N GLN A 19 -6.22 4.56 -7.34
CA GLN A 19 -4.79 4.64 -7.65
C GLN A 19 -4.26 6.05 -7.42
N ASP A 20 -4.96 7.09 -7.88
CA ASP A 20 -4.55 8.49 -7.68
C ASP A 20 -4.43 8.83 -6.19
N LYS A 21 -5.41 8.41 -5.39
CA LYS A 21 -5.39 8.60 -3.93
C LYS A 21 -4.21 7.86 -3.27
N LEU A 22 -3.91 6.65 -3.74
CA LEU A 22 -2.77 5.89 -3.25
C LEU A 22 -1.44 6.56 -3.61
N ASN A 23 -1.30 7.04 -4.85
CA ASN A 23 -0.09 7.73 -5.28
C ASN A 23 0.15 9.00 -4.45
N ALA A 24 -0.89 9.81 -4.21
CA ALA A 24 -0.79 10.99 -3.36
C ALA A 24 -0.34 10.65 -1.92
N PHE A 25 -0.93 9.61 -1.32
CA PHE A 25 -0.54 9.16 0.02
C PHE A 25 0.91 8.66 0.08
N LEU A 26 1.35 7.89 -0.93
CA LEU A 26 2.73 7.42 -1.01
C LEU A 26 3.71 8.58 -1.15
N GLN A 27 3.39 9.59 -1.97
CA GLN A 27 4.22 10.77 -2.15
C GLN A 27 4.40 11.54 -0.85
N GLU A 28 3.31 11.82 -0.13
CA GLU A 28 3.36 12.51 1.18
C GLU A 28 4.26 11.78 2.19
N ASN A 29 4.18 10.44 2.24
CA ASN A 29 4.98 9.64 3.16
C ASN A 29 6.46 9.50 2.71
N LEU A 30 6.73 9.59 1.42
CA LEU A 30 8.09 9.67 0.89
C LEU A 30 8.72 11.02 1.23
N ASP A 31 7.97 12.11 1.05
CA ASP A 31 8.41 13.48 1.33
C ASP A 31 8.64 13.71 2.83
N SER A 32 7.82 13.08 3.68
CA SER A 32 8.01 13.10 5.14
C SER A 32 9.14 12.19 5.63
N GLY A 33 9.68 11.31 4.77
CA GLY A 33 10.69 10.31 5.13
C GLY A 33 10.16 9.14 5.95
N CYS A 34 8.84 8.99 6.09
CA CYS A 34 8.23 7.85 6.78
C CYS A 34 8.43 6.52 6.04
N ILE A 35 8.52 6.56 4.71
CA ILE A 35 8.80 5.39 3.87
C ILE A 35 9.90 5.70 2.85
N HIS A 36 10.49 4.66 2.27
CA HIS A 36 11.45 4.78 1.17
C HIS A 36 11.27 3.66 0.14
N PRO A 37 11.70 3.85 -1.12
CA PRO A 37 11.71 2.78 -2.11
C PRO A 37 12.55 1.59 -1.62
N SER A 38 12.04 0.37 -1.83
CA SER A 38 12.69 -0.87 -1.42
C SER A 38 12.73 -1.88 -2.56
N LYS A 39 13.77 -2.74 -2.57
CA LYS A 39 13.92 -3.88 -3.49
C LYS A 39 13.59 -5.21 -2.82
N SER A 40 12.78 -5.18 -1.77
CA SER A 40 12.38 -6.37 -1.00
C SER A 40 11.64 -7.38 -1.87
N LEU A 41 11.98 -8.67 -1.72
CA LEU A 41 11.22 -9.78 -2.30
C LEU A 41 9.88 -10.00 -1.59
N MET A 42 9.71 -9.46 -0.39
CA MET A 42 8.45 -9.44 0.35
C MET A 42 7.74 -8.11 0.07
N ALA A 43 6.50 -8.20 -0.40
CA ALA A 43 5.59 -7.07 -0.55
C ALA A 43 4.23 -7.46 0.04
N SER A 44 3.48 -6.47 0.53
CA SER A 44 2.10 -6.63 1.00
C SER A 44 1.21 -5.64 0.29
N LEU A 45 -0.03 -6.03 0.02
CA LEU A 45 -1.02 -5.15 -0.61
C LEU A 45 -1.48 -4.06 0.36
N VAL A 46 -1.73 -2.86 -0.16
CA VAL A 46 -2.32 -1.75 0.59
C VAL A 46 -3.53 -1.19 -0.15
N PHE A 47 -4.61 -0.89 0.57
CA PHE A 47 -5.84 -0.32 0.01
C PHE A 47 -6.51 0.62 0.99
N PHE A 48 -7.16 1.66 0.45
CA PHE A 48 -7.97 2.57 1.24
C PHE A 48 -9.40 2.05 1.37
N ILE A 49 -9.88 1.97 2.60
CA ILE A 49 -11.30 1.79 2.92
C ILE A 49 -11.85 3.14 3.36
N LYS A 50 -13.08 3.47 2.94
CA LYS A 50 -13.79 4.63 3.50
C LYS A 50 -14.10 4.33 4.96
N LYS A 51 -13.59 5.14 5.90
CA LYS A 51 -13.97 5.04 7.31
C LYS A 51 -15.50 5.20 7.39
N LYS A 52 -16.17 4.33 8.14
CA LYS A 52 -17.59 4.55 8.44
C LYS A 52 -17.66 5.79 9.32
N ASP A 53 -18.45 6.77 8.89
CA ASP A 53 -18.74 7.95 9.70
C ASP A 53 -19.35 7.44 11.01
N SER A 54 -18.58 7.52 12.09
CA SER A 54 -19.08 7.30 13.44
C SER A 54 -19.89 8.55 13.79
N LEU A 55 -21.11 8.61 13.26
CA LEU A 55 -22.12 9.54 13.72
C LEU A 55 -22.45 9.15 15.16
N LEU A 56 -21.81 9.84 16.10
CA LEU A 56 -22.28 10.03 17.46
C LEU A 56 -22.92 11.41 17.51
#